data_AF-W6TFW3-F1
#
_entry.id   AF-W6TFW3-F1
#
_cell.length_a   1.000
_cell.length_b   1.000
_cell.length_c   1.000
_cell.angle_alpha   90.00
_cell.angle_beta   90.00
_cell.angle_gamma   90.00
#
_symmetry.space_group_name_H-M   'P 1'
#
loop_
_entity.id
_entity.type
_entity.pdbx_description
1 polymer ?
#
loop_
_entity_poly.entity_id
_entity_poly.type
_entity_poly.pdbx_seq_one_letter_code
_entity_poly.pdbx_strand_id
1 'polypeptide(L)'
;MSDKYYAFIFQEQKPAVDPYIMNTIKIIMGNLNVNILCIEDRDDIKGSGALTCEYVSLRDNMENYFRIAPTRPKTNKHARIVSLLTPFTYNKMHLLDYSSRSVFRDIYSYNGDGKVHDDVLDALSAAYLIMSLNYRDRSRHFTKFTFI
;
A
#
# COMPACT_ATOMS: atom_id res chain seq x y z
N MET A 1 -0.11 5.67 -24.31
CA MET A 1 0.20 4.95 -23.06
C MET A 1 -1.11 4.82 -22.30
N SER A 2 -1.52 3.62 -21.93
CA SER A 2 -2.69 3.45 -21.05
C SER A 2 -2.35 3.99 -19.66
N ASP A 3 -3.25 4.73 -19.04
CA ASP A 3 -3.09 5.19 -17.67
C ASP A 3 -2.91 3.98 -16.76
N LYS A 4 -1.87 4.03 -15.91
CA LYS A 4 -1.58 2.96 -14.95
C LYS A 4 -2.16 3.32 -13.60
N TYR A 5 -3.15 2.55 -13.16
CA TYR A 5 -3.77 2.72 -11.86
C TYR A 5 -3.11 1.80 -10.83
N TYR A 6 -2.93 2.33 -9.61
CA TYR A 6 -2.30 1.64 -8.50
C TYR A 6 -3.25 1.64 -7.31
N ALA A 7 -3.33 0.51 -6.61
CA ALA A 7 -3.98 0.43 -5.31
C ALA A 7 -2.94 0.02 -4.26
N PHE A 8 -3.05 0.57 -3.05
CA PHE A 8 -2.21 0.18 -1.92
C PHE A 8 -3.11 -0.19 -0.74
N ILE A 9 -2.90 -1.37 -0.17
CA ILE A 9 -3.62 -1.84 1.02
C ILE A 9 -2.64 -1.95 2.17
N PHE A 10 -2.93 -1.19 3.23
CA PHE A 10 -2.26 -1.26 4.52
C PHE A 10 -3.03 -2.20 5.46
N GLN A 11 -2.29 -2.95 6.29
CA GLN A 11 -2.86 -3.85 7.28
C GLN A 11 -2.41 -3.42 8.68
N GLU A 12 -3.36 -3.12 9.56
CA GLU A 12 -3.07 -2.67 10.93
C GLU A 12 -2.49 -3.79 11.79
N GLN A 13 -2.98 -5.02 11.63
CA GLN A 13 -2.60 -6.18 12.43
C GLN A 13 -1.82 -7.22 11.61
N LYS A 14 -1.17 -8.16 12.30
CA LYS A 14 -0.57 -9.36 11.66
C LYS A 14 -1.63 -10.03 10.78
N PRO A 15 -1.22 -10.76 9.73
CA PRO A 15 -2.15 -11.35 8.78
C PRO A 15 -2.96 -12.44 9.47
N ALA A 16 -4.07 -12.05 10.07
CA ALA A 16 -5.22 -12.90 10.12
C ALA A 16 -5.75 -12.95 8.70
N VAL A 17 -6.30 -14.09 8.31
CA VAL A 17 -7.15 -14.20 7.11
C VAL A 17 -8.39 -13.33 7.38
N ASP A 18 -8.22 -12.01 7.27
CA ASP A 18 -9.27 -11.04 7.54
C ASP A 18 -10.20 -11.06 6.32
N PRO A 19 -11.42 -11.59 6.46
CA PRO A 19 -12.37 -11.66 5.36
C PRO A 19 -12.66 -10.29 4.76
N TYR A 20 -12.53 -9.21 5.54
CA TYR A 20 -12.73 -7.85 5.07
C TYR A 20 -11.63 -7.42 4.09
N ILE A 21 -10.37 -7.68 4.40
CA ILE A 21 -9.25 -7.37 3.51
C ILE A 21 -9.34 -8.25 2.24
N MET A 22 -9.65 -9.53 2.39
CA MET A 22 -9.82 -10.43 1.23
C MET A 22 -10.96 -9.99 0.32
N ASN A 23 -12.09 -9.58 0.89
CA ASN A 23 -13.21 -9.07 0.11
C ASN A 23 -12.87 -7.74 -0.57
N THR A 24 -12.16 -6.85 0.12
CA THR A 24 -11.69 -5.57 -0.45
C THR A 24 -10.78 -5.81 -1.65
N ILE A 25 -9.85 -6.76 -1.54
CA ILE A 25 -8.97 -7.16 -2.64
C ILE A 25 -9.77 -7.69 -3.81
N LYS A 26 -10.72 -8.60 -3.57
CA LYS A 26 -11.62 -9.13 -4.61
C LYS A 26 -12.42 -8.03 -5.31
N ILE A 27 -12.94 -7.06 -4.57
CA ILE A 27 -13.66 -5.90 -5.12
C ILE A 27 -12.74 -5.04 -5.98
N ILE A 28 -11.54 -4.69 -5.49
CA ILE A 28 -10.57 -3.91 -6.24
C ILE A 28 -10.19 -4.64 -7.54
N MET A 29 -9.94 -5.95 -7.46
CA MET A 29 -9.51 -6.76 -8.61
C MET A 29 -10.64 -7.01 -9.62
N GLY A 30 -11.87 -7.21 -9.17
CA GLY A 30 -13.02 -7.51 -10.03
C GLY A 30 -13.68 -6.27 -10.64
N ASN A 31 -13.65 -5.14 -9.94
CA ASN A 31 -14.45 -3.96 -10.30
C ASN A 31 -13.61 -2.74 -10.69
N LEU A 32 -12.32 -2.69 -10.36
CA LEU A 32 -11.46 -1.54 -10.68
C LEU A 32 -10.41 -1.93 -11.72
N ASN A 33 -10.16 -1.02 -12.68
CA ASN A 33 -9.12 -1.17 -13.70
C ASN A 33 -7.73 -0.85 -13.14
N VAL A 34 -7.36 -1.48 -12.02
CA VAL A 34 -6.04 -1.33 -11.41
C VAL A 34 -5.03 -2.18 -12.18
N ASN A 35 -3.81 -1.71 -12.37
CA ASN A 35 -2.75 -2.49 -13.03
C ASN A 35 -1.87 -3.21 -12.00
N ILE A 36 -1.63 -2.56 -10.86
CA ILE A 36 -0.77 -3.07 -9.80
C ILE A 36 -1.44 -2.81 -8.45
N LEU A 37 -1.66 -3.87 -7.68
CA LEU A 37 -2.07 -3.79 -6.29
C LEU A 37 -0.88 -4.11 -5.39
N CYS A 38 -0.46 -3.11 -4.64
CA CYS A 38 0.55 -3.27 -3.61
C CYS A 38 -0.13 -3.62 -2.29
N ILE A 39 0.36 -4.66 -1.64
CA ILE A 39 -0.14 -5.10 -0.35
C ILE A 39 1.03 -5.07 0.62
N GLU A 40 0.82 -4.46 1.78
CA GLU A 40 1.81 -4.56 2.84
C GLU A 40 1.86 -6.00 3.36
N ASP A 41 2.99 -6.66 3.19
CA ASP A 41 3.21 -8.02 3.66
C ASP A 41 3.75 -8.00 5.09
N ARG A 42 2.89 -8.39 6.04
CA ARG A 42 3.20 -8.57 7.45
C ARG A 42 3.35 -10.04 7.85
N ASP A 43 3.28 -10.97 6.91
CA ASP A 43 3.56 -12.38 7.16
C ASP A 43 5.07 -12.54 7.44
N ASP A 44 5.43 -13.33 8.44
CA ASP A 44 6.84 -13.56 8.81
C ASP A 44 7.51 -14.65 7.95
N ILE A 45 6.84 -15.04 6.86
CA ILE A 45 7.21 -16.18 6.04
C ILE A 45 7.60 -15.66 4.66
N LYS A 46 8.80 -16.03 4.20
CA LYS A 46 9.46 -15.58 2.95
C LYS A 46 8.66 -15.92 1.68
N GLY A 47 7.47 -15.35 1.51
CA GLY A 47 6.57 -15.61 0.38
C GLY A 47 5.81 -16.95 0.46
N SER A 48 5.69 -17.56 1.64
CA SER A 48 4.89 -18.79 1.85
C SER A 48 3.79 -18.59 2.90
N GLY A 49 3.46 -17.33 3.18
CA GLY A 49 2.35 -16.90 4.00
C GLY A 49 1.02 -17.47 3.51
N ALA A 50 0.10 -17.80 4.43
CA ALA A 50 -1.27 -18.15 4.06
C ALA A 50 -1.90 -17.06 3.20
N LEU A 51 -1.61 -15.80 3.54
CA LEU A 51 -2.02 -14.62 2.80
C LEU A 51 -1.38 -14.56 1.41
N THR A 52 -0.08 -14.86 1.32
CA THR A 52 0.65 -14.93 0.04
C THR A 52 0.06 -16.01 -0.87
N CYS A 53 -0.23 -17.20 -0.34
CA CYS A 53 -0.84 -18.29 -1.10
C CYS A 53 -2.22 -17.90 -1.66
N GLU A 54 -3.04 -17.21 -0.86
CA GLU A 54 -4.34 -16.71 -1.30
C GLU A 54 -4.19 -15.67 -2.42
N TYR A 55 -3.20 -14.77 -2.31
CA TYR A 55 -2.90 -13.79 -3.37
C TYR A 55 -2.45 -14.44 -4.67
N VAL A 56 -1.60 -15.46 -4.60
CA VAL A 56 -1.17 -16.24 -5.78
C VAL A 56 -2.38 -16.94 -6.42
N SER A 57 -3.22 -17.60 -5.61
CA SER A 57 -4.45 -18.24 -6.07
C SER A 57 -5.39 -17.25 -6.76
N LEU A 58 -5.62 -16.08 -6.17
CA LEU A 58 -6.44 -15.03 -6.77
C LEU A 58 -5.86 -14.54 -8.10
N ARG A 59 -4.54 -14.31 -8.17
CA ARG A 59 -3.86 -13.90 -9.41
C ARG A 59 -4.03 -14.95 -10.52
N ASP A 60 -3.80 -16.21 -10.22
CA ASP A 60 -3.75 -17.28 -11.22
C ASP A 60 -5.14 -17.59 -11.82
N ASN A 61 -6.21 -17.23 -11.12
CA ASN A 61 -7.59 -17.39 -11.59
C ASN A 61 -8.14 -16.17 -12.35
N MET A 62 -7.30 -15.20 -12.75
CA MET A 62 -7.75 -13.99 -13.43
C MET A 62 -7.26 -13.87 -14.87
N GLU A 63 -8.14 -13.38 -15.74
CA GLU A 63 -7.87 -13.17 -17.16
C GLU A 63 -7.14 -11.84 -17.47
N ASN A 64 -7.17 -10.88 -16.54
CA ASN A 64 -6.61 -9.53 -16.73
C ASN A 64 -5.12 -9.44 -16.32
N TYR A 65 -4.38 -8.52 -16.96
CA TYR A 65 -2.94 -8.27 -16.75
C TYR A 65 -2.63 -7.50 -15.44
N PHE A 66 -3.22 -7.95 -14.33
CA PHE A 66 -3.06 -7.37 -13.01
C PHE A 66 -1.86 -7.98 -12.27
N ARG A 67 -1.12 -7.16 -11.53
CA ARG A 67 0.01 -7.63 -10.69
C ARG A 67 -0.26 -7.35 -9.22
N ILE A 68 -0.26 -8.38 -8.39
CA ILE A 68 -0.14 -8.22 -6.94
C ILE A 68 1.35 -8.08 -6.61
N ALA A 69 1.70 -7.06 -5.82
CA ALA A 69 3.05 -6.79 -5.36
C ALA A 69 3.07 -6.79 -3.82
N PRO A 70 3.71 -7.79 -3.18
CA PRO A 70 3.94 -7.81 -1.75
C PRO A 70 5.04 -6.82 -1.41
N THR A 71 4.80 -5.94 -0.45
CA THR A 71 5.75 -4.90 -0.06
C THR A 71 5.93 -4.90 1.44
N ARG A 72 7.17 -4.85 1.92
CA ARG A 72 7.44 -4.67 3.35
C ARG A 72 8.38 -3.50 3.54
N PRO A 73 7.96 -2.43 4.23
CA PRO A 73 8.83 -1.30 4.46
C PRO A 73 10.07 -1.69 5.28
N LYS A 74 11.25 -1.22 4.86
CA LYS A 74 12.53 -1.35 5.59
C LYS A 74 12.87 -0.11 6.40
N THR A 75 12.43 1.03 5.91
CA THR A 75 12.78 2.33 6.45
C THR A 75 11.98 2.64 7.72
N ASN A 76 12.41 3.64 8.48
CA ASN A 76 11.65 4.11 9.63
C ASN A 76 10.32 4.71 9.17
N LYS A 77 9.22 4.43 9.89
CA LYS A 77 7.87 4.93 9.63
C LYS A 77 7.83 6.45 9.52
N HIS A 78 8.39 7.16 10.49
CA HIS A 78 8.47 8.62 10.50
C HIS A 78 9.20 9.16 9.26
N ALA A 79 10.34 8.56 8.90
CA ALA A 79 11.09 8.99 7.71
C ALA A 79 10.29 8.82 6.41
N ARG A 80 9.46 7.78 6.30
CA ARG A 80 8.53 7.64 5.17
C ARG A 80 7.46 8.72 5.20
N ILE A 81 6.81 8.95 6.34
CA ILE A 81 5.76 9.98 6.46
C ILE A 81 6.31 11.37 6.09
N VAL A 82 7.52 11.72 6.54
CA VAL A 82 8.20 12.97 6.19
C VAL A 82 8.39 13.13 4.68
N SER A 83 8.49 12.04 3.91
CA SER A 83 8.58 12.11 2.44
C SER A 83 7.34 12.72 1.78
N LEU A 84 6.20 12.75 2.47
CA LEU A 84 4.96 13.36 2.00
C LEU A 84 4.95 14.89 2.12
N LEU A 85 5.87 15.50 2.89
CA LEU A 85 5.91 16.96 3.05
C LEU A 85 6.07 17.68 1.71
N THR A 86 6.98 17.21 0.87
CA THR A 86 7.23 17.80 -0.45
C THR A 86 5.98 17.73 -1.35
N PRO A 87 5.38 16.55 -1.61
CA PRO A 87 4.21 16.50 -2.47
C PRO A 87 2.99 17.24 -1.92
N PHE A 88 2.79 17.32 -0.60
CA PHE A 88 1.74 18.17 -0.02
C PHE A 88 2.04 19.67 -0.17
N THR A 89 3.25 20.11 0.16
CA THR A 89 3.63 21.54 0.14
C THR A 89 3.57 22.13 -1.27
N TYR A 90 3.96 21.33 -2.26
CA TYR A 90 4.04 21.78 -3.66
C TYR A 90 2.84 21.34 -4.51
N ASN A 91 1.72 20.94 -3.89
CA ASN A 91 0.51 20.48 -4.59
C ASN A 91 0.77 19.41 -5.67
N LYS A 92 1.70 18.49 -5.40
CA LYS A 92 1.95 17.32 -6.26
C LYS A 92 1.13 16.10 -5.85
N MET A 93 0.35 16.21 -4.79
CA MET A 93 -0.57 15.20 -4.30
C MET A 93 -1.88 15.87 -3.89
N HIS A 94 -2.98 15.33 -4.41
CA HIS A 94 -4.34 15.77 -4.09
C HIS A 94 -5.09 14.59 -3.46
N LEU A 95 -5.67 14.82 -2.30
CA LEU A 95 -6.62 13.89 -1.69
C LEU A 95 -8.00 14.27 -2.18
N LEU A 96 -8.73 13.31 -2.76
CA LEU A 96 -10.07 13.56 -3.26
C LEU A 96 -11.06 13.60 -2.08
N ASP A 97 -12.07 14.47 -2.17
CA ASP A 97 -13.11 14.67 -1.14
C ASP A 97 -14.00 13.44 -0.89
N TYR A 98 -13.87 12.39 -1.71
CA TYR A 98 -14.48 11.09 -1.46
C TYR A 98 -13.82 10.31 -0.32
N SER A 99 -12.77 10.86 0.30
CA SER A 99 -12.07 10.26 1.44
C SER A 99 -12.87 10.45 2.74
N SER A 100 -12.72 9.53 3.70
CA SER A 100 -13.45 9.62 4.97
C SER A 100 -12.98 10.83 5.79
N ARG A 101 -13.89 11.40 6.59
CA ARG A 101 -13.53 12.48 7.54
C ARG A 101 -12.46 12.04 8.55
N SER A 102 -12.42 10.75 8.91
CA SER A 102 -11.39 10.20 9.79
C SER A 102 -10.01 10.26 9.15
N VAL A 103 -9.89 9.93 7.86
CA VAL A 103 -8.63 10.01 7.10
C VAL A 103 -8.05 11.42 7.12
N PHE A 104 -8.88 12.44 6.87
CA PHE A 104 -8.41 13.83 6.95
C PHE A 104 -8.00 14.22 8.37
N ARG A 105 -8.76 13.80 9.38
CA ARG A 105 -8.42 14.07 10.78
C ARG A 105 -7.05 13.49 11.15
N ASP A 106 -6.78 12.25 10.75
CA ASP A 106 -5.51 11.58 11.06
C ASP A 106 -4.34 12.30 10.37
N ILE A 107 -4.53 12.74 9.12
CA ILE A 107 -3.53 13.52 8.37
C ILE A 107 -3.24 14.87 9.04
N TYR A 108 -4.28 15.64 9.38
CA TYR A 108 -4.12 16.99 9.93
C TYR A 108 -3.74 17.03 11.41
N SER A 109 -3.96 15.94 12.16
CA SER A 109 -3.58 15.84 13.58
C SER A 109 -2.14 15.35 13.79
N TYR A 110 -1.48 14.84 12.73
CA TYR A 110 -0.13 14.33 12.84
C TYR A 110 0.91 15.42 13.16
N ASN A 111 1.61 15.23 14.27
CA ASN A 111 2.68 16.12 14.74
C ASN A 111 4.01 15.38 14.97
N GLY A 112 4.07 14.06 14.70
CA GLY A 112 5.26 13.24 14.87
C GLY A 112 5.61 12.84 16.32
N ASP A 113 4.74 13.08 17.30
CA ASP A 113 5.00 12.76 18.71
C ASP A 113 4.66 11.30 19.11
N GLY A 114 4.11 10.52 18.17
CA GLY A 114 3.72 9.12 18.36
C GLY A 114 2.43 8.90 19.15
N LYS A 115 1.64 9.94 19.44
CA LYS A 115 0.41 9.86 20.24
C LYS A 115 -0.88 9.80 19.42
N VAL A 116 -0.79 10.06 18.12
CA VAL A 116 -1.93 10.08 17.19
C VAL A 116 -1.81 8.95 16.17
N HIS A 117 -2.95 8.51 15.65
CA HIS A 117 -3.00 7.53 14.57
C HIS A 117 -2.35 8.07 13.30
N ASP A 118 -1.40 7.33 12.76
CA ASP A 118 -0.59 7.71 11.59
C ASP A 118 -0.61 6.64 10.50
N ASP A 119 -1.51 5.67 10.60
CA ASP A 119 -1.62 4.54 9.67
C ASP A 119 -1.99 4.98 8.25
N VAL A 120 -2.87 5.97 8.14
CA VAL A 120 -3.22 6.62 6.87
C VAL A 120 -1.99 7.26 6.23
N LEU A 121 -1.19 7.97 7.02
CA LEU A 121 0.02 8.63 6.54
C LEU A 121 1.11 7.62 6.18
N ASP A 122 1.22 6.52 6.93
CA ASP A 122 2.15 5.45 6.62
C ASP A 122 1.78 4.77 5.29
N ALA A 123 0.52 4.39 5.13
CA ALA A 123 -0.01 3.80 3.89
C ALA A 123 0.19 4.74 2.69
N LEU A 124 -0.14 6.02 2.85
CA LEU A 124 0.01 7.04 1.82
C LEU A 124 1.49 7.25 1.45
N SER A 125 2.37 7.27 2.45
CA SER A 125 3.81 7.42 2.22
C SER A 125 4.41 6.21 1.51
N ALA A 126 3.95 5.00 1.85
CA ALA A 126 4.37 3.79 1.17
C ALA A 126 3.94 3.80 -0.30
N ALA A 127 2.67 4.12 -0.57
CA ALA A 127 2.14 4.25 -1.92
C ALA A 127 2.92 5.30 -2.74
N TYR A 128 3.14 6.48 -2.16
CA TYR A 128 3.90 7.56 -2.80
C TYR A 128 5.32 7.13 -3.18
N LEU A 129 6.05 6.49 -2.28
CA LEU A 129 7.42 6.03 -2.54
C LEU A 129 7.46 4.90 -3.58
N ILE A 130 6.47 4.01 -3.59
CA ILE A 130 6.36 2.95 -4.61
C ILE A 130 6.11 3.53 -6.00
N MET A 131 5.32 4.60 -6.11
CA MET A 131 4.97 5.23 -7.38
C MET A 131 6.05 6.18 -7.88
N SER A 132 6.72 6.90 -6.98
CA SER A 132 7.62 8.01 -7.35
C SER A 132 9.06 7.59 -7.57
N LEU A 133 9.50 6.49 -6.95
CA LEU A 133 10.89 6.06 -6.99
C LEU A 133 11.16 5.05 -8.11
N ASN A 134 12.36 5.14 -8.70
CA ASN A 134 12.84 4.12 -9.63
C ASN A 134 13.11 2.78 -8.89
N TYR A 135 13.39 1.73 -9.65
CA TYR A 135 13.63 0.40 -9.07
C TYR A 135 14.78 0.35 -8.04
N ARG A 136 15.90 1.03 -8.31
CA ARG A 136 17.07 1.02 -7.44
C ARG A 136 16.74 1.69 -6.10
N ASP A 137 16.09 2.84 -6.14
CA ASP A 137 15.74 3.60 -4.94
C ASP A 137 14.64 2.91 -4.13
N ARG A 138 13.63 2.31 -4.79
CA ARG A 138 12.59 1.51 -4.10
C ARG A 138 13.18 0.38 -3.24
N SER A 139 14.25 -0.27 -3.70
CA SER A 139 14.88 -1.37 -2.96
C SER A 139 15.52 -0.96 -1.64
N ARG A 140 15.78 0.35 -1.45
CA ARG A 140 16.24 0.93 -0.18
C ARG A 140 15.08 1.11 0.81
N HIS A 141 13.89 1.41 0.30
CA HIS A 141 12.71 1.67 1.13
C HIS A 141 11.90 0.42 1.45
N PHE A 142 11.91 -0.58 0.55
CA PHE A 142 11.09 -1.77 0.67
C PHE A 142 11.89 -3.05 0.46
N THR A 143 11.50 -4.10 1.17
CA THR A 143 11.87 -5.47 0.86
C THR A 143 11.09 -5.89 -0.36
N LYS A 144 11.83 -6.33 -1.37
CA LYS A 144 11.24 -6.93 -2.55
C LYS A 144 10.85 -8.35 -2.18
N PHE A 145 9.56 -8.61 -2.21
CA PHE A 145 9.08 -9.97 -2.30
C PHE A 145 8.76 -10.22 -3.77
N THR A 146 9.44 -11.20 -4.36
CA THR A 146 9.00 -11.77 -5.62
C THR A 146 8.05 -12.88 -5.20
N PHE A 147 6.76 -12.78 -5.52
CA PHE A 147 5.91 -13.96 -5.45
C PHE A 147 6.52 -15.00 -6.41
N ILE A 148 6.78 -16.20 -5.88
CA ILE A 148 7.16 -17.35 -6.71
C ILE A 148 5.95 -17.71 -7.59
#